data_AF-A0AAV9PXH2-F1
#
_entry.id   AF-A0AAV9PXH2-F1
#
_cell.length_a   1.000
_cell.length_b   1.000
_cell.length_c   1.000
_cell.angle_alpha   90.00
_cell.angle_beta   90.00
_cell.angle_gamma   90.00
#
_symmetry.space_group_name_H-M   'P 1'
#
loop_
_entity.id
_entity.type
_entity.pdbx_description
1 polymer ?
#
loop_
_entity_poly.entity_id
_entity_poly.type
_entity_poly.pdbx_seq_one_letter_code
_entity_poly.pdbx_strand_id
1 'polypeptide(L)'
;MVKDNPKTQPKKTTPAPKKSRSAISDVVAREYTIHLHKRIHGVSFKKRAPRAIKEIRKFATVSMGTKDVRLDPQLNKKVWESGIKGVPYRLRVRISRKRNDEEGAKEKLYSYVQAVNVKEKEAKGLQTVVVEDS
;
A
#
# COMPACT_ATOMS: atom_id res chain seq x y z
N MET A 1 37.65 19.61 56.24
CA MET A 1 36.97 20.37 55.18
C MET A 1 36.99 19.56 53.89
N VAL A 2 35.92 18.81 53.62
CA VAL A 2 35.63 18.25 52.28
C VAL A 2 34.19 18.68 52.00
N LYS A 3 34.00 19.50 50.97
CA LYS A 3 32.71 20.11 50.60
C LYS A 3 31.92 19.08 49.80
N ASP A 4 30.75 18.68 50.31
CA ASP A 4 29.78 17.87 49.56
C ASP A 4 29.20 18.69 48.40
N ASN A 5 29.28 18.12 47.19
CA ASN A 5 28.73 18.69 45.96
C ASN A 5 27.37 18.05 45.66
N PRO A 6 26.26 18.80 45.49
CA PRO A 6 24.96 18.21 45.25
C PRO A 6 24.82 17.74 43.78
N LYS A 7 24.61 16.44 43.58
CA LYS A 7 24.30 15.84 42.27
C LYS A 7 22.98 16.39 41.72
N THR A 8 23.06 17.17 40.65
CA THR A 8 21.90 17.63 39.87
C THR A 8 21.33 16.45 39.07
N GLN A 9 20.06 16.08 39.31
CA GLN A 9 19.39 15.04 38.53
C GLN A 9 19.00 15.55 37.12
N PRO A 10 19.06 14.71 36.07
CA PRO A 10 18.67 15.11 34.73
C PRO A 10 17.14 15.29 34.64
N LYS A 11 16.70 16.49 34.23
CA LYS A 11 15.29 16.79 33.94
C LYS A 11 14.79 15.90 32.79
N LYS A 12 13.78 15.07 33.05
CA LYS A 12 13.04 14.31 32.03
C LYS A 12 12.31 15.30 31.10
N THR A 13 12.77 15.46 29.86
CA THR A 13 12.05 16.19 28.83
C THR A 13 10.89 15.33 28.32
N THR A 14 9.66 15.70 28.68
CA THR A 14 8.44 15.08 28.16
C THR A 14 8.36 15.30 26.64
N PRO A 15 8.12 14.27 25.80
CA PRO A 15 7.98 14.47 24.36
C PRO A 15 6.72 15.32 24.08
N ALA A 16 6.87 16.33 23.23
CA ALA A 16 5.80 17.25 22.83
C ALA A 16 4.56 16.50 22.30
N PRO A 17 3.33 17.01 22.54
CA PRO A 17 2.11 16.38 22.07
C PRO A 17 2.11 16.31 20.53
N LYS A 18 2.07 15.10 19.98
CA LYS A 18 1.99 14.87 18.54
C LYS A 18 0.64 15.40 18.05
N LYS A 19 0.65 16.48 17.26
CA LYS A 19 -0.55 16.96 16.55
C LYS A 19 -1.19 15.79 15.79
N SER A 20 -2.48 15.55 16.02
CA SER A 20 -3.25 14.54 15.29
C SER A 20 -3.28 14.92 13.81
N ARG A 21 -2.78 14.03 12.95
CA ARG A 21 -2.91 14.22 11.49
C ARG A 21 -4.39 14.15 11.12
N SER A 22 -4.86 15.06 10.27
CA SER A 22 -6.26 15.10 9.84
C SER A 22 -6.50 14.02 8.79
N ALA A 23 -7.69 13.40 8.80
CA ALA A 23 -8.06 12.36 7.84
C ALA A 23 -8.02 12.84 6.37
N ILE A 24 -8.13 14.15 6.14
CA ILE A 24 -7.99 14.77 4.81
C ILE A 24 -6.55 14.66 4.32
N SER A 25 -5.57 14.91 5.19
CA SER A 25 -4.14 14.72 4.84
C SER A 25 -3.78 13.26 4.56
N ASP A 26 -4.64 12.33 4.97
CA ASP A 26 -4.45 10.91 4.72
C ASP A 26 -5.02 10.45 3.37
N VAL A 27 -5.86 11.22 2.68
CA VAL A 27 -6.33 10.85 1.34
C VAL A 27 -5.20 11.06 0.33
N VAL A 28 -4.75 9.99 -0.31
CA VAL A 28 -3.60 10.00 -1.23
C VAL A 28 -3.79 8.95 -2.31
N ALA A 29 -3.49 9.29 -3.56
CA ALA A 29 -3.32 8.31 -4.63
C ALA A 29 -1.85 8.19 -5.04
N ARG A 30 -1.38 6.95 -5.25
CA ARG A 30 -0.02 6.66 -5.70
C ARG A 30 -0.03 5.55 -6.73
N GLU A 31 0.87 5.68 -7.69
CA GLU A 31 1.15 4.63 -8.64
C GLU A 31 2.40 3.86 -8.26
N TYR A 32 2.27 2.54 -8.23
CA TYR A 32 3.31 1.60 -7.89
C TYR A 32 3.52 0.59 -9.00
N THR A 33 4.76 0.13 -9.13
CA THR A 33 5.07 -1.08 -9.91
C THR A 33 5.23 -2.26 -8.95
N ILE A 34 4.32 -3.23 -9.00
CA ILE A 34 4.42 -4.46 -8.22
C ILE A 34 5.19 -5.50 -9.01
N HIS A 35 6.30 -5.99 -8.45
CA HIS A 35 7.01 -7.14 -9.01
C HIS A 35 6.35 -8.46 -8.57
N LEU A 36 5.36 -8.91 -9.35
CA LEU A 36 4.59 -10.12 -9.07
C LEU A 36 5.41 -11.39 -9.23
N HIS A 37 6.32 -11.47 -10.22
CA HIS A 37 7.15 -12.66 -10.45
C HIS A 37 7.94 -13.07 -9.20
N LYS A 38 8.53 -12.11 -8.48
CA LYS A 38 9.24 -12.37 -7.22
C LYS A 38 8.30 -12.86 -6.11
N ARG A 39 7.07 -12.34 -6.06
CA ARG A 39 6.07 -12.67 -5.02
C ARG A 39 5.39 -14.02 -5.22
N ILE A 40 5.32 -14.50 -6.46
CA ILE A 40 4.72 -15.79 -6.83
C ILE A 40 5.76 -16.84 -7.22
N HIS A 41 7.04 -16.59 -6.98
CA HIS A 41 8.11 -17.53 -7.24
C HIS A 41 7.89 -18.84 -6.45
N GLY A 42 8.11 -19.99 -7.09
CA GLY A 42 7.90 -21.31 -6.48
C GLY A 42 6.44 -21.73 -6.27
N VAL A 43 5.46 -20.93 -6.68
CA VAL A 43 4.04 -21.28 -6.54
C VAL A 43 3.60 -22.20 -7.67
N SER A 44 2.86 -23.26 -7.35
CA SER A 44 2.27 -24.19 -8.33
C SER A 44 1.42 -23.44 -9.36
N PHE A 45 1.47 -23.84 -10.63
CA PHE A 45 0.80 -23.13 -11.74
C PHE A 45 -0.70 -22.89 -11.50
N LYS A 46 -1.41 -23.89 -10.96
CA LYS A 46 -2.85 -23.80 -10.65
C LYS A 46 -3.18 -22.77 -9.56
N LYS A 47 -2.19 -22.22 -8.86
CA LYS A 47 -2.37 -21.27 -7.75
C LYS A 47 -1.75 -19.90 -8.04
N ARG A 48 -1.12 -19.67 -9.20
CA ARG A 48 -0.36 -18.44 -9.49
C ARG A 48 -1.25 -17.19 -9.53
N ALA A 49 -2.26 -17.12 -10.40
CA ALA A 49 -3.16 -15.95 -10.46
C ALA A 49 -3.93 -15.70 -9.15
N PRO A 50 -4.53 -16.72 -8.49
CA PRO A 50 -5.13 -16.53 -7.16
C PRO A 50 -4.15 -16.00 -6.12
N ARG A 51 -2.90 -16.49 -6.13
CA ARG A 51 -1.85 -16.01 -5.22
C ARG A 51 -1.44 -14.57 -5.54
N ALA A 52 -1.34 -14.22 -6.82
CA ALA A 52 -1.00 -12.87 -7.27
C ALA A 52 -2.00 -11.84 -6.75
N ILE A 53 -3.30 -12.13 -6.82
CA ILE A 53 -4.35 -11.24 -6.28
C ILE A 53 -4.22 -11.05 -4.78
N LYS A 54 -3.95 -12.12 -4.03
CA LYS A 54 -3.70 -12.04 -2.58
C LYS A 54 -2.46 -11.19 -2.27
N GLU A 55 -1.41 -11.32 -3.06
CA GLU A 55 -0.19 -10.53 -2.92
C GLU A 55 -0.38 -9.05 -3.29
N ILE A 56 -1.23 -8.73 -4.29
CA ILE A 56 -1.61 -7.35 -4.62
C ILE A 56 -2.40 -6.73 -3.45
N ARG A 57 -3.37 -7.47 -2.89
CA ARG A 57 -4.12 -7.02 -1.71
C ARG A 57 -3.19 -6.76 -0.53
N LYS A 58 -2.29 -7.70 -0.22
CA LYS A 58 -1.29 -7.57 0.84
C LYS A 58 -0.38 -6.36 0.62
N PHE A 59 0.05 -6.13 -0.62
CA PHE A 59 0.86 -4.96 -0.96
C PHE A 59 0.12 -3.65 -0.70
N ALA A 60 -1.16 -3.56 -1.11
CA ALA A 60 -1.98 -2.38 -0.86
C ALA A 60 -2.20 -2.13 0.64
N THR A 61 -2.51 -3.18 1.41
CA THR A 61 -2.65 -3.09 2.87
C THR A 61 -1.39 -2.52 3.54
N VAL A 62 -0.21 -3.01 3.16
CA VAL A 62 1.06 -2.55 3.75
C VAL A 62 1.41 -1.13 3.28
N SER A 63 1.21 -0.83 2.00
CA SER A 63 1.64 0.45 1.42
C SER A 63 0.74 1.62 1.82
N MET A 64 -0.56 1.38 2.00
CA MET A 64 -1.54 2.42 2.36
C MET A 64 -1.97 2.38 3.82
N GLY A 65 -1.67 1.30 4.54
CA GLY A 65 -2.04 1.15 5.96
C GLY A 65 -3.53 0.93 6.20
N THR A 66 -4.31 0.53 5.18
CA THR A 66 -5.75 0.26 5.32
C THR A 66 -6.04 -1.23 5.37
N LYS A 67 -6.98 -1.62 6.23
CA LYS A 67 -7.47 -3.01 6.29
C LYS A 67 -8.49 -3.31 5.19
N ASP A 68 -9.37 -2.36 4.89
CA ASP A 68 -10.27 -2.45 3.73
C ASP A 68 -9.49 -2.15 2.44
N VAL A 69 -9.49 -3.13 1.54
CA VAL A 69 -8.84 -3.07 0.23
C VAL A 69 -9.81 -3.62 -0.80
N ARG A 70 -10.19 -2.76 -1.74
CA ARG A 70 -11.13 -3.04 -2.82
C ARG A 70 -10.33 -3.10 -4.13
N LEU A 71 -10.49 -4.18 -4.87
CA LEU A 71 -9.80 -4.40 -6.15
C LEU A 71 -10.76 -4.09 -7.28
N ASP A 72 -10.31 -3.32 -8.26
CA ASP A 72 -11.06 -3.06 -9.49
C ASP A 72 -11.25 -4.36 -10.30
N PRO A 73 -12.46 -4.63 -10.84
CA PRO A 73 -12.66 -5.75 -11.76
C PRO A 73 -11.70 -5.77 -12.96
N GLN A 74 -11.28 -4.61 -13.48
CA GLN A 74 -10.32 -4.50 -14.58
C GLN A 74 -8.91 -4.94 -14.18
N LEU A 75 -8.52 -4.66 -12.93
CA LEU A 75 -7.28 -5.20 -12.36
C LEU A 75 -7.33 -6.72 -12.31
N ASN A 76 -8.48 -7.30 -11.92
CA ASN A 76 -8.66 -8.74 -11.92
C ASN A 76 -8.54 -9.30 -13.35
N LYS A 77 -9.23 -8.71 -14.33
CA LYS A 77 -9.12 -9.13 -15.73
C LYS A 77 -7.67 -9.12 -16.22
N LYS A 78 -6.91 -8.05 -15.95
CA LYS A 78 -5.50 -7.93 -16.35
C LYS A 78 -4.59 -8.97 -15.70
N VAL A 79 -4.84 -9.36 -14.44
CA VAL A 79 -4.07 -10.42 -13.76
C VAL A 79 -4.38 -11.81 -14.35
N TRP A 80 -5.60 -12.01 -14.83
CA TRP A 80 -6.09 -13.28 -15.39
C TRP A 80 -6.04 -13.37 -16.91
N GLU A 81 -5.60 -12.32 -17.61
CA GLU A 81 -5.67 -12.17 -19.07
C GLU A 81 -4.99 -13.33 -19.82
N SER A 82 -3.82 -13.77 -19.36
CA SER A 82 -3.10 -14.93 -19.95
C SER A 82 -3.36 -16.25 -19.20
N GLY A 83 -4.46 -16.32 -18.46
CA GLY A 83 -4.91 -17.49 -17.70
C GLY A 83 -4.18 -17.71 -16.36
N ILE A 84 -4.49 -18.82 -15.70
CA ILE A 84 -4.10 -19.06 -14.29
C ILE A 84 -2.60 -19.08 -14.02
N LYS A 85 -1.80 -19.48 -15.02
CA LYS A 85 -0.32 -19.54 -14.95
C LYS A 85 0.35 -18.26 -15.46
N GLY A 86 -0.30 -17.55 -16.39
CA GLY A 86 0.23 -16.42 -17.14
C GLY A 86 0.09 -15.09 -16.40
N VAL A 87 0.55 -15.02 -15.15
CA VAL A 87 0.53 -13.77 -14.39
C VAL A 87 1.66 -12.85 -14.91
N PRO A 88 1.37 -11.56 -15.20
CA PRO A 88 2.40 -10.58 -15.56
C PRO A 88 3.52 -10.52 -14.52
N TYR A 89 4.77 -10.38 -14.93
CA TYR A 89 5.91 -10.33 -14.00
C TYR A 89 5.96 -9.03 -13.21
N ARG A 90 5.53 -7.94 -13.86
CA ARG A 90 5.36 -6.61 -13.26
C ARG A 90 4.00 -6.05 -13.64
N LEU A 91 3.36 -5.40 -12.68
CA LEU A 91 2.06 -4.75 -12.89
C LEU A 91 2.13 -3.33 -12.33
N ARG A 92 1.84 -2.34 -13.18
CA ARG A 92 1.64 -0.96 -12.73
C ARG A 92 0.22 -0.83 -12.19
N VAL A 93 0.11 -0.42 -10.94
CA VAL A 93 -1.17 -0.23 -10.25
C VAL A 93 -1.26 1.17 -9.69
N ARG A 94 -2.45 1.76 -9.76
CA ARG A 94 -2.81 2.95 -9.01
C ARG A 94 -3.55 2.51 -7.77
N ILE A 95 -3.12 3.00 -6.62
CA ILE A 95 -3.79 2.74 -5.35
C ILE A 95 -4.22 4.09 -4.82
N SER A 96 -5.54 4.27 -4.63
CA SER A 96 -6.14 5.48 -4.07
C SER A 96 -6.68 5.16 -2.69
N ARG A 97 -6.16 5.82 -1.65
CA ARG A 97 -6.70 5.74 -0.29
C ARG A 97 -7.80 6.78 -0.16
N LYS A 98 -9.06 6.34 -0.07
CA LYS A 98 -10.26 7.19 -0.07
C LYS A 98 -10.97 7.12 1.28
N ARG A 99 -11.78 8.15 1.56
CA ARG A 99 -12.68 8.16 2.73
C ARG A 99 -13.85 7.24 2.48
N ASN A 100 -14.26 6.50 3.52
CA ASN A 100 -15.48 5.73 3.51
C ASN A 100 -16.61 6.55 4.11
N ASP A 101 -17.60 6.90 3.28
CA ASP A 101 -18.76 7.73 3.68
C ASP A 101 -20.00 6.89 4.02
N GLU A 102 -19.88 5.55 3.96
CA GLU A 102 -20.96 4.63 4.31
C GLU A 102 -21.25 4.63 5.82
N GLU A 103 -22.52 4.85 6.18
CA GLU A 103 -22.97 4.91 7.56
C GLU A 103 -22.81 3.53 8.23
N GLY A 104 -22.03 3.46 9.33
CA GLY A 104 -21.71 2.21 10.03
C GLY A 104 -20.44 1.50 9.55
N ALA A 105 -19.64 2.11 8.67
CA ALA A 105 -18.36 1.55 8.25
C ALA A 105 -17.40 1.29 9.42
N LYS A 106 -16.87 0.06 9.49
CA LYS A 106 -15.89 -0.34 10.53
C LYS A 106 -14.58 0.44 10.46
N GLU A 107 -14.17 0.84 9.26
CA GLU A 107 -12.93 1.57 8.99
C GLU A 107 -13.24 2.85 8.22
N LYS A 108 -12.64 3.98 8.64
CA LYS A 108 -12.89 5.32 8.05
C LYS A 108 -12.28 5.52 6.66
N LEU A 109 -11.29 4.70 6.31
CA LEU A 109 -10.54 4.78 5.06
C LEU A 109 -10.49 3.41 4.39
N TYR A 110 -10.60 3.38 3.07
CA TYR A 110 -10.36 2.18 2.26
C TYR A 110 -9.36 2.47 1.16
N SER A 111 -8.68 1.42 0.68
CA SER A 111 -7.83 1.53 -0.51
C SER A 111 -8.53 0.92 -1.72
N TYR A 112 -8.62 1.68 -2.80
CA TYR A 112 -9.07 1.20 -4.10
C TYR A 112 -7.87 0.97 -5.00
N VAL A 113 -7.76 -0.24 -5.58
CA VAL A 113 -6.62 -0.63 -6.42
C VAL A 113 -7.08 -0.82 -7.86
N GLN A 114 -6.46 -0.09 -8.77
CA GLN A 114 -6.74 -0.13 -10.20
C GLN A 114 -5.49 -0.53 -10.99
N ALA A 115 -5.70 -1.18 -12.13
CA ALA A 115 -4.63 -1.41 -13.09
C ALA A 115 -4.38 -0.14 -13.90
N VAL A 116 -3.12 0.23 -14.08
CA VAL A 116 -2.73 1.28 -15.04
C VAL A 116 -2.40 0.62 -16.37
N ASN A 117 -2.82 1.25 -17.46
CA ASN A 117 -2.54 0.80 -18.83
C ASN A 117 -1.08 1.12 -19.22
N VAL A 118 -0.16 0.38 -18.63
CA VAL A 118 1.27 0.36 -19.01
C VAL A 118 1.61 -1.04 -19.51
N LYS A 119 2.41 -1.13 -20.57
CA LYS A 119 2.94 -2.42 -21.05
C LYS A 119 3.92 -2.99 -20.03
N GLU A 120 3.96 -4.30 -19.89
CA GLU A 120 4.78 -4.96 -18.87
C GLU A 120 6.28 -4.59 -18.95
N LYS A 121 6.82 -4.47 -20.17
CA LYS A 121 8.21 -4.08 -20.41
C LYS A 121 8.51 -2.66 -19.94
N GLU A 122 7.57 -1.74 -20.13
CA GLU A 122 7.66 -0.33 -19.73
C GLU A 122 7.47 -0.14 -18.23
N ALA A 123 6.85 -1.10 -17.53
CA ALA A 123 6.67 -1.01 -16.08
C ALA A 123 7.99 -1.10 -15.29
N LYS A 124 9.04 -1.67 -15.87
CA LYS A 124 10.36 -1.79 -15.24
C LYS A 124 11.04 -0.40 -15.20
N GLY A 125 11.47 0.02 -14.01
CA GLY A 125 12.17 1.29 -13.81
C GLY A 125 11.26 2.48 -13.47
N LEU A 126 9.94 2.35 -13.62
CA LEU A 126 9.00 3.36 -13.15
C LEU A 126 9.01 3.43 -11.63
N GLN A 127 9.36 4.61 -11.11
CA GLN A 127 9.35 4.88 -9.68
C GLN A 127 7.92 5.01 -9.14
N THR A 128 7.81 5.06 -7.82
CA THR A 128 6.53 5.36 -7.17
C THR A 128 6.23 6.84 -7.37
N VAL A 129 5.04 7.15 -7.88
CA VAL A 129 4.63 8.53 -8.17
C VAL A 129 3.36 8.82 -7.38
N VAL A 130 3.28 10.00 -6.76
CA VAL A 130 2.03 10.50 -6.16
C VAL A 130 1.21 11.10 -7.29
N VAL A 131 -0.06 10.70 -7.38
CA VAL A 131 -0.98 11.14 -8.44
C VAL A 131 -2.12 11.89 -7.78
N GLU A 132 -2.58 12.96 -8.41
CA GLU A 132 -3.80 13.66 -8.02
C GLU A 132 -5.00 12.87 -8.58
N ASP A 133 -5.94 12.48 -7.72
CA ASP A 133 -7.23 11.96 -8.19
C ASP A 133 -8.00 13.17 -8.73
N SER A 134 -8.27 13.17 -10.05
CA SER A 134 -9.13 14.16 -10.72
C SER A 134 -10.59 13.96 -10.37
#